data_AF-A0A542E9B8-F1
#
_entry.id   AF-A0A542E9B8-F1
#
_cell.length_a   1.000
_cell.length_b   1.000
_cell.length_c   1.000
_cell.angle_alpha   90.00
_cell.angle_beta   90.00
_cell.angle_gamma   90.00
#
_symmetry.space_group_name_H-M   'P 1'
#
loop_
_entity.id
_entity.type
_entity.pdbx_description
1 polymer ?
#
loop_
_entity_poly.entity_id
_entity_poly.type
_entity_poly.pdbx_seq_one_letter_code
_entity_poly.pdbx_strand_id
1 'polypeptide(L)' 'MNDNHLHARVFRTLDEWYADVDDELDPQPDNPLWYGIYTTQSDALQAACARLAALDQAS' A
#
# COMPACT_ATOMS: atom_id res chain seq x y z
N MET A 1 17.19 -14.51 7.35
CA MET A 1 16.57 -13.54 6.45
C MET A 1 15.16 -13.40 6.98
N ASN A 2 14.74 -12.21 7.41
CA ASN A 2 13.33 -12.01 7.67
C ASN A 2 12.68 -11.98 6.29
N ASP A 3 11.78 -12.93 6.03
CA ASP A 3 10.90 -12.88 4.86
C ASP A 3 9.89 -11.78 5.15
N ASN A 4 10.27 -10.51 4.92
CA ASN A 4 9.35 -9.38 5.10
C ASN A 4 8.25 -9.49 4.04
N HIS A 5 7.08 -10.02 4.40
CA HIS A 5 5.92 -10.08 3.53
C HIS A 5 5.28 -8.69 3.47
N LEU A 6 5.58 -7.95 2.40
CA LEU A 6 4.94 -6.67 2.12
C LEU A 6 3.47 -6.89 1.73
N HIS A 7 2.55 -6.20 2.42
CA HIS A 7 1.11 -6.26 2.13
C HIS A 7 0.59 -4.91 1.63
N ALA A 8 0.06 -4.86 0.41
CA ALA A 8 -0.68 -3.68 -0.04
C ALA A 8 -2.07 -3.64 0.60
N ARG A 9 -2.53 -2.45 0.99
CA ARG A 9 -3.93 -2.23 1.39
C ARG A 9 -4.56 -1.18 0.50
N VAL A 10 -5.81 -1.44 0.14
CA VAL A 10 -6.67 -0.51 -0.57
C VAL A 10 -7.97 -0.39 0.22
N PHE A 11 -8.33 0.83 0.61
CA PHE A 11 -9.55 1.10 1.35
C PHE A 11 -10.18 2.40 0.88
N ARG A 12 -11.48 2.55 1.16
CA ARG A 12 -12.27 3.72 0.80
C ARG A 12 -12.68 4.46 2.07
N THR A 13 -12.44 5.77 2.10
CA THR A 13 -13.07 6.68 3.07
C THR A 13 -13.73 7.82 2.31
N LEU A 14 -14.97 8.15 2.70
CA LEU A 14 -15.85 9.06 1.96
C LEU A 14 -15.97 8.63 0.48
N ASP A 15 -15.58 9.50 -0.45
CA ASP A 15 -15.66 9.30 -1.90
C ASP A 15 -14.30 9.05 -2.56
N GLU A 16 -13.28 8.77 -1.75
CA GLU A 16 -11.90 8.59 -2.21
C GLU A 16 -11.37 7.20 -1.88
N TRP A 17 -10.53 6.70 -2.78
CA TRP A 17 -9.79 5.45 -2.61
C TRP A 17 -8.35 5.75 -2.19
N TYR A 18 -7.84 4.96 -1.27
CA TYR A 18 -6.52 5.16 -0.70
C TYR A 18 -5.69 3.88 -0.86
N ALA A 19 -4.39 4.05 -1.01
CA ALA A 19 -3.44 2.94 -1.10
C ALA A 19 -2.21 3.18 -0.21
N ASP A 20 -1.84 2.15 0.53
CA ASP A 20 -0.59 2.06 1.29
C ASP A 20 -0.02 0.63 1.21
N VAL A 21 1.18 0.41 1.76
CA VAL A 21 1.76 -0.91 2.02
C VAL A 21 2.16 -0.97 3.48
N ASP A 22 1.83 -2.09 4.09
CA ASP A 22 2.08 -2.39 5.49
C ASP A 22 3.58 -2.58 5.76
N ASP A 23 4.03 -2.09 6.91
CA ASP A 23 5.26 -2.57 7.54
C ASP A 23 4.84 -3.70 8.48
N GLU A 24 5.41 -4.90 8.34
CA GLU A 24 5.07 -6.04 9.21
C GLU A 24 5.25 -5.75 10.71
N LEU A 25 6.03 -4.72 11.04
CA LEU A 25 6.28 -4.30 12.42
C LEU A 25 5.18 -3.41 13.01
N ASP A 26 4.29 -2.85 12.19
CA ASP A 26 3.20 -1.97 12.65
C ASP A 26 1.93 -2.13 11.81
N PRO A 27 1.10 -3.16 12.08
CA PRO A 27 -0.19 -3.35 11.43
C PRO A 27 -1.24 -2.28 11.82
N GLN A 28 -0.88 -1.30 12.67
CA GLN A 28 -1.71 -0.13 12.96
C GLN A 28 -1.31 1.06 12.06
N PRO A 29 -2.27 1.93 11.71
CA PRO A 29 -2.06 2.99 10.73
C PRO A 29 -1.34 4.21 11.33
N ASP A 30 -0.43 4.00 12.29
CA ASP A 30 0.25 5.07 12.99
C ASP A 30 1.31 5.70 12.07
N ASN A 31 1.89 4.88 11.18
CA ASN A 31 2.85 5.35 10.17
C ASN A 31 2.81 4.56 8.83
N PRO A 32 1.68 4.55 8.09
CA PRO A 32 1.62 3.86 6.81
C PRO A 32 2.55 4.53 5.79
N LEU A 33 3.14 3.73 4.90
CA LEU A 33 3.74 4.25 3.68
C LEU A 33 2.61 4.61 2.69
N TRP A 34 2.03 5.80 2.87
CA TRP A 34 0.97 6.31 2.01
C TRP A 34 1.47 6.59 0.59
N TYR A 35 0.73 6.11 -0.41
CA TYR A 35 1.10 6.28 -1.83
C TYR A 35 0.19 7.20 -2.60
N GLY A 36 -1.06 7.39 -2.16
CA GLY A 36 -1.92 8.36 -2.79
C GLY A 36 -3.40 8.21 -2.46
N ILE A 37 -4.14 9.13 -3.08
CA ILE A 37 -5.59 9.25 -3.06
C ILE A 37 -6.06 9.16 -4.52
N TYR A 38 -7.06 8.34 -4.78
CA TYR A 38 -7.51 7.96 -6.12
C TYR A 38 -9.03 8.06 -6.24
N THR A 39 -9.50 8.34 -7.44
CA THR A 39 -10.94 8.45 -7.75
C THR A 39 -11.59 7.09 -7.96
N THR A 40 -10.82 6.05 -8.27
CA THR A 40 -11.33 4.68 -8.48
C THR A 40 -10.54 3.64 -7.70
N GLN A 41 -11.21 2.53 -7.36
CA GLN A 41 -10.58 1.38 -6.72
C GLN A 41 -9.48 0.78 -7.59
N SER A 42 -9.69 0.75 -8.91
CA SER A 42 -8.75 0.16 -9.87
C SER A 42 -7.44 0.94 -9.90
N ASP A 43 -7.51 2.28 -9.88
CA ASP A 43 -6.32 3.13 -9.87
C ASP A 43 -5.53 2.96 -8.57
N ALA A 44 -6.23 2.91 -7.43
CA ALA A 44 -5.60 2.66 -6.13
C ALA A 44 -4.90 1.30 -6.09
N LEU A 45 -5.55 0.24 -6.60
CA LEU A 45 -4.98 -1.10 -6.66
C LEU A 45 -3.77 -1.16 -7.58
N GLN A 46 -3.87 -0.55 -8.77
CA GLN A 46 -2.75 -0.52 -9.72
C GLN A 46 -1.54 0.21 -9.12
N ALA A 47 -1.76 1.33 -8.44
CA ALA A 47 -0.68 2.05 -7.77
C ALA A 47 -0.04 1.23 -6.64
N ALA A 48 -0.84 0.55 -5.81
CA ALA A 48 -0.35 -0.29 -4.72
C ALA A 48 0.51 -1.45 -5.25
N CYS A 49 0.04 -2.15 -6.30
CA CYS A 49 0.80 -3.23 -6.94
C CYS A 49 2.10 -2.74 -7.59
N ALA A 50 2.07 -1.59 -8.28
CA ALA A 50 3.28 -1.01 -8.87
C ALA A 50 4.34 -0.67 -7.81
N ARG A 51 3.88 -0.22 -6.64
CA ARG A 51 4.77 0.11 -5.53
C ARG A 51 5.38 -1.11 -4.87
N LEU A 52 4.58 -2.16 -4.64
CA LEU A 52 5.09 -3.46 -4.18
C LEU A 52 6.18 -3.99 -5.11
N ALA A 53 5.94 -3.98 -6.42
CA ALA A 53 6.92 -4.43 -7.41
C ALA A 53 8.22 -3.60 -7.36
N ALA A 54 8.12 -2.28 -7.14
CA ALA A 54 9.30 -1.42 -7.02
C ALA A 54 10.10 -1.69 -5.73
N LEU A 55 9.43 -2.07 -4.63
CA LEU A 55 10.09 -2.43 -3.37
C LEU A 55 10.77 -3.79 -3.47
N ASP A 56 10.12 -4.78 -4.09
CA ASP A 56 10.67 -6.11 -4.36
C ASP A 56 11.93 -6.05 -5.23
N GLN A 57 11.97 -5.15 -6.23
CA GLN A 57 13.16 -4.95 -7.07
C GLN A 57 14.31 -4.21 -6.36
N ALA A 58 14.06 -3.60 -5.21
CA ALA A 58 15.05 -2.82 -4.46
C ALA A 58 15.70 -3.60 -3.31
N SER A 59 15.18 -4.80 -3.00
CA SER A 59 15.71 -5.75 -2.01
C SER A 59 16.70 -6.75 -2.60
#